data_AF-A0A291PJL1-F1
#
_entry.id   AF-A0A291PJL1-F1
#
_cell.length_a   1.000
_cell.length_b   1.000
_cell.length_c   1.000
_cell.angle_alpha   90.00
_cell.angle_beta   90.00
_cell.angle_gamma   90.00
#
_symmetry.space_group_name_H-M   'P 1'
#
loop_
_entity.id
_entity.type
_entity.pdbx_description
1 polymer ?
#
loop_
_entity_poly.entity_id
_entity_poly.type
_entity_poly.pdbx_seq_one_letter_code
_entity_poly.pdbx_strand_id
1 'polypeptide(L)'
;MRTREEQIAALAFKIGGVQASNATKQSAEAHILEAERRAEQRVRAEIGRDSERLDWLEKSGKTGIRLVANEEEEGGIVLDDDCLGDFTASTVREAIDAAREVG
;
A
#
# COMPACT_ATOMS: atom_id res chain seq x y z
N MET A 1 -0.17 21.83 1.94
CA MET A 1 0.84 20.79 1.66
C MET A 1 2.14 21.51 1.34
N ARG A 2 3.26 21.17 1.97
CA ARG A 2 4.53 21.86 1.64
C ARG A 2 5.04 21.40 0.28
N THR A 3 5.61 22.33 -0.48
CA THR A 3 6.23 22.04 -1.77
C THR A 3 7.59 21.36 -1.59
N ARG A 4 8.10 20.72 -2.64
CA ARG A 4 9.41 20.05 -2.63
C ARG A 4 10.55 21.03 -2.28
N GLU A 5 10.49 22.23 -2.84
CA GLU A 5 11.47 23.29 -2.56
C GLU A 5 11.43 23.75 -1.10
N GLU A 6 10.23 23.90 -0.51
CA GLU A 6 10.08 24.23 0.91
C GLU A 6 10.64 23.14 1.83
N GLN A 7 10.48 21.87 1.46
CA GLN A 7 11.06 20.74 2.21
C GLN A 7 12.58 20.73 2.13
N ILE A 8 13.15 20.95 0.94
CA ILE A 8 14.60 21.05 0.72
C ILE A 8 15.17 22.23 1.53
N ALA A 9 14.56 23.41 1.44
CA ALA A 9 15.01 24.59 2.17
C ALA A 9 14.95 24.39 3.69
N ALA A 10 13.86 23.81 4.20
CA ALA A 10 13.71 23.52 5.63
C ALA A 10 14.73 22.49 6.12
N LEU A 11 15.02 21.46 5.32
CA LEU A 11 15.98 20.41 5.68
C LEU A 11 17.43 20.91 5.56
N ALA A 12 17.74 21.68 4.51
CA ALA A 12 19.04 22.33 4.35
C ALA A 12 19.33 23.31 5.50
N PHE A 13 18.33 24.06 5.94
CA PHE A 13 18.43 24.91 7.13
C PHE A 13 18.67 24.10 8.41
N LYS A 14 18.04 22.93 8.57
CA LYS A 14 18.31 22.04 9.71
C LYS A 14 19.72 21.44 9.69
N ILE A 15 20.28 21.19 8.51
CA ILE A 15 21.63 20.62 8.34
C ILE A 15 22.70 21.70 8.50
N GLY A 16 22.54 22.85 7.85
CA GLY A 16 23.55 23.92 7.76
C GLY A 16 23.29 25.15 8.61
N GLY A 17 22.17 25.23 9.32
CA GLY A 17 21.75 26.42 10.04
C GLY A 17 21.55 27.63 9.13
N VAL A 18 21.82 28.82 9.67
CA VAL A 18 21.70 30.10 8.94
C VAL A 18 22.66 30.21 7.73
N GLN A 19 23.73 29.42 7.71
CA GLN A 19 24.73 29.40 6.64
C GLN A 19 24.55 28.23 5.65
N ALA A 20 23.31 27.76 5.46
CA ALA A 20 23.01 26.69 4.52
C ALA A 20 23.60 26.97 3.13
N SER A 21 24.70 26.28 2.82
CA SER A 21 25.41 26.38 1.55
C SER A 21 24.76 25.50 0.49
N ASN A 22 25.17 25.66 -0.78
CA ASN A 22 24.68 24.78 -1.85
C ASN A 22 24.96 23.29 -1.58
N ALA A 23 26.05 22.96 -0.87
CA ALA A 23 26.34 21.59 -0.45
C ALA A 23 25.29 21.05 0.54
N THR A 24 24.80 21.89 1.46
CA THR A 24 23.74 21.50 2.41
C THR A 24 22.39 21.32 1.72
N LYS A 25 22.10 22.09 0.66
CA LYS A 25 20.91 21.92 -0.17
C LYS A 25 20.95 20.61 -0.97
N GLN A 26 22.10 20.30 -1.59
CA GLN A 26 22.29 19.03 -2.32
C GLN A 26 22.19 17.82 -1.38
N SER A 27 22.76 17.93 -0.16
CA SER A 27 22.61 16.89 0.86
C SER A 27 21.15 16.72 1.28
N ALA A 28 20.42 17.81 1.49
CA ALA A 28 18.99 17.77 1.80
C ALA A 28 18.15 17.11 0.69
N GLU A 29 18.43 17.44 -0.58
CA GLU A 29 17.80 16.80 -1.75
C GLU A 29 18.06 15.29 -1.80
N ALA A 30 19.31 14.87 -1.59
CA ALA A 30 19.68 13.46 -1.59
C ALA A 30 18.96 12.69 -0.47
N HIS A 31 18.81 13.30 0.71
CA HIS A 31 18.06 12.70 1.82
C HIS A 31 16.57 12.55 1.52
N ILE A 32 15.95 13.55 0.89
CA ILE A 32 14.55 13.49 0.48
C ILE A 32 14.35 12.40 -0.57
N LEU A 33 15.19 12.35 -1.60
CA LEU A 33 15.14 11.32 -2.64
C LEU A 33 15.29 9.90 -2.07
N GLU A 34 16.22 9.69 -1.15
CA GLU A 34 16.40 8.38 -0.53
C GLU A 34 15.20 8.01 0.37
N ALA A 35 14.60 8.99 1.06
CA ALA A 35 13.40 8.76 1.85
C ALA A 35 12.20 8.38 0.96
N GLU A 36 12.01 9.08 -0.17
CA GLU A 36 11.02 8.76 -1.19
C GLU A 36 11.23 7.33 -1.73
N ARG A 37 12.46 6.99 -2.11
CA ARG A 37 12.82 5.65 -2.61
C ARG A 37 12.52 4.55 -1.59
N ARG A 38 12.84 4.78 -0.30
CA ARG A 38 12.53 3.80 0.75
C ARG A 38 11.04 3.69 1.01
N ALA A 39 10.28 4.77 0.90
CA ALA A 39 8.83 4.72 1.02
C ALA A 39 8.23 3.91 -0.13
N GLU A 40 8.65 4.17 -1.36
CA GLU A 40 8.23 3.40 -2.54
C GLU A 40 8.57 1.91 -2.41
N GLN A 41 9.79 1.57 -1.95
CA GLN A 41 10.18 0.18 -1.71
C GLN A 41 9.30 -0.51 -0.66
N ARG A 42 8.92 0.18 0.42
CA ARG A 42 8.02 -0.37 1.43
C ARG A 42 6.63 -0.63 0.87
N VAL A 43 6.07 0.35 0.14
CA VAL A 43 4.77 0.21 -0.53
C VAL A 43 4.81 -0.96 -1.51
N ARG A 44 5.87 -1.08 -2.30
CA ARG A 44 6.03 -2.19 -3.24
C ARG A 44 6.16 -3.54 -2.56
N ALA A 45 6.88 -3.61 -1.43
CA ALA A 45 6.97 -4.84 -0.63
C ALA A 45 5.62 -5.21 0.00
N GLU A 46 4.83 -4.23 0.42
CA GLU A 46 3.48 -4.44 0.93
C GLU A 46 2.54 -4.97 -0.15
N ILE A 47 2.52 -4.33 -1.33
CA ILE A 47 1.78 -4.81 -2.51
C ILE A 47 2.22 -6.23 -2.88
N GLY A 48 3.52 -6.53 -2.83
CA GLY A 48 4.04 -7.88 -3.08
C GLY A 48 3.46 -8.92 -2.13
N ARG A 49 3.46 -8.64 -0.82
CA ARG A 49 2.85 -9.53 0.19
C ARG A 49 1.34 -9.69 0.02
N ASP A 50 0.65 -8.61 -0.34
CA ASP A 50 -0.79 -8.69 -0.62
C ASP A 50 -1.07 -9.48 -1.91
N SER A 51 -0.21 -9.37 -2.91
CA SER A 51 -0.29 -10.20 -4.12
C SER A 51 -0.07 -11.68 -3.80
N GLU A 52 0.89 -12.01 -2.95
CA GLU A 52 1.11 -13.39 -2.47
C GLU A 52 -0.09 -13.95 -1.69
N ARG A 53 -0.76 -13.12 -0.88
CA ARG A 53 -1.98 -13.50 -0.17
C ARG A 53 -3.14 -13.78 -1.13
N LEU A 54 -3.29 -12.97 -2.17
CA LEU A 54 -4.29 -13.19 -3.22
C LEU A 54 -3.99 -14.45 -4.04
N ASP A 55 -2.73 -14.69 -4.40
CA ASP A 55 -2.30 -15.91 -5.09
C ASP A 55 -2.54 -17.16 -4.22
N TRP A 56 -2.39 -17.05 -2.90
CA TRP A 56 -2.75 -18.13 -1.97
C TRP A 56 -4.25 -18.40 -1.95
N LEU A 57 -5.09 -17.35 -1.91
CA LEU A 57 -6.54 -17.49 -1.97
C LEU A 57 -6.96 -18.21 -3.26
N GLU A 58 -6.41 -17.81 -4.41
CA GLU A 58 -6.68 -18.44 -5.69
C GLU A 58 -6.29 -19.93 -5.71
N LYS A 59 -5.08 -20.26 -5.22
CA LYS A 59 -4.63 -21.66 -5.12
C LYS A 59 -5.41 -22.50 -4.11
N SER A 60 -5.98 -21.87 -3.08
CA SER A 60 -6.75 -22.57 -2.06
C SER A 60 -8.12 -23.04 -2.57
N GLY A 61 -8.53 -22.62 -3.77
CA GLY A 61 -9.84 -22.91 -4.35
C GLY A 61 -10.98 -22.16 -3.67
N LYS A 62 -10.67 -21.33 -2.65
CA LYS A 62 -11.62 -20.49 -1.92
C LYS A 62 -11.96 -19.28 -2.77
N THR A 63 -13.21 -19.20 -3.17
CA THR A 63 -13.72 -18.12 -4.03
C THR A 63 -14.14 -16.91 -3.20
N GLY A 64 -14.55 -17.08 -1.93
CA GLY A 64 -15.04 -15.98 -1.10
C GLY A 64 -14.47 -15.94 0.33
N ILE A 65 -14.46 -14.74 0.91
CA ILE A 65 -14.24 -14.50 2.34
C ILE A 65 -15.60 -14.07 2.93
N ARG A 66 -16.18 -14.85 3.83
CA ARG A 66 -17.38 -14.47 4.58
C ARG A 66 -16.97 -13.98 5.96
N LEU A 67 -17.28 -12.72 6.24
CA LEU A 67 -17.22 -12.20 7.61
C LEU A 67 -18.50 -12.64 8.32
N VAL A 68 -18.39 -13.59 9.24
CA VAL A 68 -19.52 -14.04 10.05
C VAL A 68 -19.48 -13.27 11.36
N ALA A 69 -20.35 -12.27 11.47
CA ALA A 69 -20.66 -11.67 12.76
C ALA A 69 -21.71 -12.54 13.45
N ASN A 70 -21.27 -13.54 14.23
CA ASN A 70 -22.17 -14.20 15.17
C ASN A 70 -22.22 -13.37 16.45
N GLU A 71 -23.42 -13.12 16.98
CA GLU A 71 -23.60 -12.38 18.23
C GLU A 71 -23.12 -13.17 19.48
N GLU A 72 -22.79 -14.45 19.32
CA GLU A 72 -22.43 -15.37 20.43
C GLU A 72 -20.97 -15.89 20.43
N GLU A 73 -20.18 -15.69 19.37
CA GLU A 73 -18.74 -16.02 19.34
C GLU A 73 -17.95 -14.86 18.71
N GLU A 74 -16.72 -14.63 19.19
CA GLU A 74 -15.78 -13.65 18.62
C GLU A 74 -15.81 -13.74 17.09
N GLY A 75 -16.33 -12.69 16.43
CA GLY A 75 -16.58 -12.67 14.99
C GLY A 75 -15.40 -13.26 14.21
N GLY A 76 -15.66 -14.38 13.54
CA GLY A 76 -14.66 -15.17 12.84
C GLY A 76 -14.62 -14.83 11.35
N ILE A 77 -13.43 -14.89 10.76
CA ILE A 77 -13.26 -14.90 9.31
C ILE A 77 -13.39 -16.35 8.84
N VAL A 78 -14.45 -16.66 8.09
CA VAL A 78 -14.66 -18.00 7.51
C VAL A 78 -14.39 -17.92 6.01
N LEU A 79 -13.54 -18.83 5.52
CA LEU A 79 -13.29 -19.02 4.09
C LEU A 79 -14.32 -20.01 3.57
N ASP A 80 -15.17 -19.57 2.63
CA ASP A 80 -16.33 -20.33 2.15
C ASP A 80 -16.33 -20.35 0.61
N ASP A 81 -16.62 -21.51 0.04
CA ASP A 81 -16.57 -21.76 -1.41
C ASP A 81 -17.81 -21.21 -2.14
N ASP A 82 -18.88 -20.90 -1.41
CA ASP A 82 -20.18 -20.49 -1.98
C ASP A 82 -20.51 -18.99 -1.81
N CYS A 83 -19.52 -18.16 -1.46
CA CYS A 83 -19.76 -16.77 -1.05
C CYS A 83 -19.63 -15.69 -2.12
N LEU A 84 -19.28 -16.02 -3.37
CA LEU A 84 -19.33 -15.08 -4.48
C LEU A 84 -20.63 -15.28 -5.27
N GLY A 85 -21.57 -14.36 -5.13
CA GLY A 85 -22.63 -14.22 -6.14
C GLY A 85 -22.01 -13.91 -7.50
N ASP A 86 -22.61 -14.41 -8.58
CA ASP A 86 -22.12 -14.36 -9.97
C ASP A 86 -21.31 -13.09 -10.31
N PHE A 87 -19.99 -13.17 -10.11
CA PHE A 87 -19.05 -12.24 -10.72
C PHE A 87 -18.64 -12.86 -12.05
N THR A 88 -18.74 -12.09 -13.13
CA THR A 88 -18.26 -12.49 -14.46
C THR A 88 -16.73 -12.56 -14.54
N ALA A 89 -16.02 -12.33 -13.43
CA ALA A 89 -14.59 -12.41 -13.30
C ALA A 89 -14.16 -13.86 -13.08
N SER A 90 -13.19 -14.32 -13.86
CA SER A 90 -12.68 -15.69 -13.80
C SER A 90 -11.68 -15.92 -12.66
N THR A 91 -11.19 -14.84 -12.04
CA THR A 91 -10.25 -14.87 -10.91
C THR A 91 -10.58 -13.80 -9.86
N VAL A 92 -10.14 -14.01 -8.60
CA VAL A 92 -10.28 -13.04 -7.51
C VAL A 92 -9.59 -11.71 -7.84
N ARG A 93 -8.47 -11.75 -8.58
CA ARG A 93 -7.74 -10.55 -9.02
C ARG A 93 -8.59 -9.72 -9.99
N GLU A 94 -9.20 -10.35 -10.98
CA GLU A 94 -10.12 -9.68 -11.91
C GLU A 94 -11.32 -9.05 -11.20
N ALA A 95 -11.87 -9.71 -10.18
CA ALA A 95 -12.98 -9.17 -9.40
C ALA A 95 -12.58 -7.89 -8.62
N ILE A 96 -11.39 -7.88 -8.00
CA ILE A 96 -10.85 -6.70 -7.29
C ILE A 96 -10.56 -5.57 -8.26
N ASP A 97 -9.93 -5.87 -9.41
CA ASP A 97 -9.59 -4.86 -10.42
C ASP A 97 -10.85 -4.24 -11.03
N ALA A 98 -11.86 -5.05 -11.36
CA ALA A 98 -13.16 -4.56 -11.83
C ALA A 98 -13.83 -3.65 -10.78
N ALA A 99 -13.85 -4.04 -9.51
CA ALA A 99 -14.41 -3.22 -8.43
C ALA A 99 -13.68 -1.88 -8.25
N ARG A 100 -12.36 -1.83 -8.52
CA ARG A 100 -11.56 -0.60 -8.49
C ARG A 100 -11.85 0.35 -9.66
N GLU A 101 -12.23 -0.15 -10.84
CA GLU A 101 -12.55 0.69 -12.00
C GLU A 101 -13.90 1.42 -11.87
N VAL A 102 -14.82 0.92 -11.03
CA VAL A 102 -16.16 1.51 -10.84
C VAL A 102 -16.25 2.45 -9.63
N GLY A 103 -15.20 2.54 -8.81
CA GLY A 103 -15.14 3.39 -7.60
C GLY A 103 -14.39 4.70 -7.82
#